data_AF-A0A7J7GB81-F1
#
_entry.id   AF-A0A7J7GB81-F1
#
_cell.length_a   1.000
_cell.length_b   1.000
_cell.length_c   1.000
_cell.angle_alpha   90.00
_cell.angle_beta   90.00
_cell.angle_gamma   90.00
#
_symmetry.space_group_name_H-M   'P 1'
#
loop_
_entity.id
_entity.type
_entity.pdbx_description
1 polymer ?
#
loop_
_entity_poly.entity_id
_entity_poly.type
_entity_poly.pdbx_seq_one_letter_code
_entity_poly.pdbx_strand_id
1 'polypeptide(L)'
;MESVSISPNVVVYRSLINGLCKLGRLMEAMNFFNKMVRQGISADVVTYNFLIHGFCQLDFWKEATRIFNHIIGHSISPDVVTFMVLTDCLCKKGKVGEAYKLFELMILLEKLVPKWFPKVCTSFFIY
;
A
#
# COMPACT_ATOMS: atom_id res chain seq x y z
N MET A 1 -2.33 38.85 -0.01
CA MET A 1 -2.47 37.56 0.70
C MET A 1 -1.07 37.01 0.86
N GLU A 2 -0.51 37.16 2.05
CA GLU A 2 0.82 36.63 2.37
C GLU A 2 0.76 35.11 2.22
N SER A 3 1.47 34.58 1.22
CA SER A 3 1.68 33.14 1.09
C SER A 3 2.59 32.71 2.22
N VAL A 4 2.01 32.37 3.37
CA VAL A 4 2.76 31.73 4.44
C VAL A 4 3.34 30.45 3.83
N SER A 5 4.65 30.44 3.62
CA SER A 5 5.39 29.25 3.20
C SER A 5 5.44 28.28 4.38
N ILE A 6 4.28 27.74 4.75
CA ILE A 6 4.19 26.65 5.71
C ILE A 6 4.80 25.46 4.96
N SER A 7 6.06 25.17 5.24
CA SER A 7 6.67 23.92 4.79
C SER A 7 5.74 22.79 5.24
N PRO A 8 5.06 22.09 4.31
CA PRO A 8 4.05 21.13 4.71
C PRO A 8 4.76 20.01 5.44
N ASN A 9 4.48 19.88 6.72
CA ASN A 9 5.08 18.84 7.55
C ASN A 9 4.56 17.45 7.09
N VAL A 10 5.28 16.37 7.43
CA VAL A 10 4.93 14.97 7.11
C VAL A 10 3.45 14.68 7.41
N VAL A 11 2.94 15.21 8.52
CA VAL A 11 1.55 15.06 8.97
C VAL A 11 0.53 15.63 7.98
N VAL A 12 0.83 16.77 7.35
CA VAL A 12 -0.05 17.42 6.37
C VAL A 12 -0.15 16.56 5.11
N TYR A 13 1.00 16.13 4.57
CA TYR A 13 1.04 15.23 3.42
C TYR A 13 0.32 13.91 3.69
N ARG A 14 0.56 13.29 4.85
CA ARG A 14 -0.10 12.05 5.26
C ARG A 14 -1.62 12.21 5.29
N SER A 15 -2.12 13.28 5.89
CA SER A 15 -3.56 13.55 5.98
C SER A 15 -4.19 13.82 4.61
N LEU A 16 -3.51 14.59 3.75
CA LEU A 16 -3.95 14.85 2.38
C LEU A 16 -4.02 13.57 1.55
N ILE A 17 -2.94 12.76 1.56
CA ILE A 17 -2.87 11.49 0.82
C ILE A 17 -3.96 10.54 1.32
N ASN A 18 -4.13 10.39 2.64
CA ASN A 18 -5.18 9.55 3.22
C ASN A 18 -6.58 10.01 2.79
N GLY A 19 -6.87 11.30 2.88
CA GLY A 19 -8.15 11.86 2.46
C GLY A 19 -8.42 11.64 0.96
N LEU A 20 -7.42 11.86 0.11
CA LEU A 20 -7.52 11.65 -1.34
C LEU A 20 -7.70 10.18 -1.69
N CYS A 21 -6.99 9.26 -1.03
CA CYS A 21 -7.19 7.82 -1.20
C CYS A 21 -8.61 7.39 -0.82
N LYS A 22 -9.16 7.90 0.29
CA LYS A 22 -10.55 7.62 0.70
C LYS A 22 -11.59 8.16 -0.26
N LEU A 23 -11.29 9.27 -0.94
CA LEU A 23 -12.13 9.86 -1.98
C LEU A 23 -11.94 9.20 -3.36
N GLY A 24 -11.08 8.18 -3.48
CA GLY A 24 -10.74 7.52 -4.75
C GLY A 24 -9.89 8.37 -5.70
N ARG A 25 -9.40 9.54 -5.25
CA ARG A 25 -8.60 10.49 -6.05
C ARG A 25 -7.11 10.12 -6.03
N LEU A 26 -6.80 8.91 -6.48
CA LEU A 26 -5.46 8.32 -6.41
C LEU A 26 -4.39 9.05 -7.22
N MET A 27 -4.75 9.62 -8.39
CA MET A 27 -3.79 10.40 -9.18
C MET A 27 -3.30 11.63 -8.42
N GLU A 28 -4.20 12.29 -7.68
CA GLU A 28 -3.84 13.44 -6.85
C GLU A 28 -3.05 13.01 -5.62
N ALA A 29 -3.45 11.91 -4.97
CA ALA A 29 -2.70 11.32 -3.87
C ALA A 29 -1.25 11.03 -4.28
N MET A 30 -1.03 10.47 -5.48
CA MET A 30 0.30 10.24 -6.04
C MET A 30 1.07 11.51 -6.35
N ASN A 31 0.40 12.56 -6.83
CA ASN A 31 1.05 13.84 -7.06
C ASN A 31 1.58 14.44 -5.75
N PHE A 32 0.79 14.36 -4.67
CA PHE A 32 1.23 14.78 -3.33
C PHE A 32 2.34 13.90 -2.78
N PHE A 33 2.26 12.58 -2.97
CA PHE A 33 3.33 11.66 -2.61
C PHE A 33 4.65 11.99 -3.34
N ASN A 34 4.61 12.22 -4.65
CA ASN A 34 5.78 12.62 -5.42
C ASN A 34 6.34 13.97 -4.98
N LYS A 35 5.49 14.93 -4.61
CA LYS A 35 5.92 16.22 -4.03
C LYS A 35 6.63 16.02 -2.69
N MET A 36 6.10 15.17 -1.82
CA MET A 36 6.69 14.80 -0.54
C MET A 36 8.10 14.21 -0.73
N VAL A 37 8.25 13.24 -1.64
CA VAL A 37 9.54 12.62 -1.97
C VAL A 37 10.52 13.62 -2.57
N ARG A 38 10.07 14.49 -3.49
CA ARG A 38 10.92 15.55 -4.10
C ARG A 38 11.40 16.59 -3.09
N GLN A 39 10.63 16.82 -2.02
CA GLN A 39 11.02 17.70 -0.92
C GLN A 39 11.96 17.01 0.09
N GLY A 40 12.34 15.75 -0.14
CA GLY A 40 13.19 14.98 0.77
C GLY A 40 12.46 14.53 2.05
N ILE A 41 11.13 14.60 2.06
CA ILE A 41 10.32 14.23 3.21
C ILE A 41 10.07 12.72 3.12
N SER A 42 10.53 11.95 4.11
CA SER A 42 10.36 10.50 4.15
C SER A 42 8.90 10.11 4.40
N ALA A 43 8.35 9.26 3.54
CA ALA A 43 6.99 8.74 3.68
C ALA A 43 6.94 7.56 4.66
N ASP A 44 6.00 7.62 5.60
CA ASP A 44 5.75 6.53 6.55
C ASP A 44 5.10 5.31 5.87
N VAL A 45 5.26 4.13 6.49
CA VAL A 45 4.58 2.86 6.12
C VAL A 45 3.07 3.07 5.93
N VAL A 46 2.46 3.87 6.81
CA VAL A 46 1.02 4.17 6.77
C VAL A 46 0.62 4.88 5.47
N THR A 47 1.46 5.80 4.97
CA THR A 47 1.20 6.52 3.71
C THR A 47 1.23 5.56 2.53
N TYR A 48 2.20 4.64 2.52
CA TYR A 48 2.29 3.60 1.51
C TYR A 48 1.10 2.63 1.55
N ASN A 49 0.64 2.26 2.75
CA ASN A 49 -0.54 1.40 2.91
C ASN A 49 -1.80 2.01 2.30
N PHE A 50 -2.01 3.32 2.47
CA PHE A 50 -3.14 4.00 1.84
C PHE A 50 -3.05 4.03 0.32
N LEU A 51 -1.85 4.21 -0.24
CA LEU A 51 -1.65 4.19 -1.68
C LEU A 51 -1.91 2.78 -2.22
N ILE A 52 -1.27 1.75 -1.65
CA ILE A 52 -1.47 0.34 -2.04
C ILE A 52 -2.95 0.00 -1.99
N HIS A 53 -3.64 0.28 -0.87
CA HIS A 53 -5.06 0.01 -0.74
C HIS A 53 -5.91 0.71 -1.80
N GLY A 54 -5.65 2.00 -2.07
CA GLY A 54 -6.39 2.71 -3.10
C GLY A 54 -6.14 2.14 -4.50
N PHE A 55 -4.88 1.82 -4.85
CA PHE A 55 -4.57 1.17 -6.14
C PHE A 55 -5.23 -0.20 -6.26
N CYS A 56 -5.28 -0.97 -5.17
CA CYS A 56 -5.97 -2.25 -5.12
C CYS A 56 -7.49 -2.11 -5.32
N GLN A 57 -8.12 -1.05 -4.82
CA GLN A 57 -9.55 -0.78 -5.03
C GLN A 57 -9.88 -0.36 -6.46
N LEU A 58 -8.95 0.31 -7.14
CA LEU A 58 -9.10 0.71 -8.54
C LEU A 58 -8.54 -0.33 -9.53
N ASP A 59 -8.27 -1.56 -9.08
CA ASP A 59 -7.79 -2.67 -9.90
C ASP A 59 -6.39 -2.47 -10.55
N PHE A 60 -5.66 -1.45 -10.13
CA PHE A 60 -4.30 -1.12 -10.56
C PHE A 60 -3.25 -1.84 -9.71
N TRP A 61 -3.31 -3.18 -9.71
CA TRP A 61 -2.41 -4.02 -8.91
C TRP A 61 -0.93 -3.88 -9.28
N LYS A 62 -0.60 -3.54 -10.54
CA LYS A 62 0.79 -3.34 -10.98
C LYS A 62 1.44 -2.16 -10.28
N GLU A 63 0.70 -1.07 -10.16
CA GLU A 63 1.09 0.13 -9.45
C GLU A 63 1.20 -0.14 -7.94
N ALA A 64 0.27 -0.91 -7.38
CA ALA A 64 0.35 -1.37 -5.99
C ALA A 64 1.63 -2.18 -5.72
N THR A 65 1.96 -3.15 -6.58
CA THR A 65 3.21 -3.94 -6.48
C THR A 65 4.45 -3.07 -6.66
N ARG A 66 4.42 -2.08 -7.57
CA ARG A 66 5.53 -1.12 -7.74
C ARG A 66 5.76 -0.29 -6.47
N ILE A 67 4.68 0.15 -5.81
CA ILE A 67 4.78 0.87 -4.55
C ILE A 67 5.33 -0.05 -3.45
N PHE A 68 4.87 -1.29 -3.38
CA PHE A 68 5.39 -2.27 -2.43
C PHE A 68 6.90 -2.52 -2.61
N ASN A 69 7.38 -2.67 -3.85
CA ASN A 69 8.81 -2.78 -4.12
C ASN A 69 9.59 -1.53 -3.71
N HIS A 70 8.96 -0.35 -3.78
CA HIS A 70 9.56 0.90 -3.31
C HIS A 70 9.76 0.91 -1.79
N ILE A 71 8.80 0.36 -1.03
CA ILE A 71 8.90 0.18 0.44
C ILE A 71 10.12 -0.68 0.78
N ILE A 72 10.22 -1.85 0.14
CA ILE A 72 11.35 -2.78 0.34
C ILE A 72 12.68 -2.12 -0.05
N GLY A 73 12.73 -1.43 -1.19
CA GLY A 73 13.94 -0.76 -1.67
C GLY A 73 14.41 0.41 -0.81
N HIS A 74 13.51 1.02 -0.03
CA HIS A 74 13.85 2.10 0.92
C HIS A 74 14.15 1.57 2.33
N SER A 75 14.29 0.25 2.50
CA SER A 75 14.49 -0.41 3.80
C SER A 75 13.41 -0.07 4.83
N ILE A 76 12.21 0.30 4.35
CA ILE A 76 11.05 0.55 5.18
C ILE A 76 10.39 -0.81 5.41
N SER A 77 10.16 -1.20 6.67
CA SER A 77 9.50 -2.49 6.96
C SER A 77 8.01 -2.39 6.58
N PRO A 78 7.54 -3.18 5.59
CA PRO A 78 6.12 -3.28 5.33
C PRO A 78 5.44 -3.93 6.55
N ASP A 79 4.21 -3.50 6.85
CA ASP A 79 3.42 -4.05 7.95
C ASP A 79 2.58 -5.25 7.45
N VAL A 80 2.07 -6.07 8.36
CA VAL A 80 1.14 -7.18 8.06
C VAL A 80 -0.05 -6.67 7.24
N VAL A 81 -0.52 -5.45 7.53
CA VAL A 81 -1.59 -4.79 6.77
C VAL A 81 -1.20 -4.56 5.30
N THR A 82 0.05 -4.18 5.03
CA THR A 82 0.56 -3.97 3.66
C THR A 82 0.48 -5.26 2.84
N PHE A 83 0.99 -6.35 3.42
CA PHE A 83 0.97 -7.67 2.79
C PHE A 83 -0.46 -8.18 2.60
N MET A 84 -1.31 -8.02 3.61
CA MET A 84 -2.71 -8.45 3.56
C MET A 84 -3.47 -7.78 2.42
N VAL A 85 -3.36 -6.46 2.30
CA VAL A 85 -4.05 -5.68 1.25
C VAL A 85 -3.56 -6.09 -0.15
N LEU A 86 -2.25 -6.24 -0.33
CA LEU A 86 -1.70 -6.62 -1.64
C LEU A 86 -2.03 -8.08 -2.01
N THR A 87 -2.00 -8.99 -1.04
CA THR A 87 -2.38 -10.40 -1.23
C THR A 87 -3.86 -10.52 -1.60
N ASP A 88 -4.77 -9.83 -0.88
CA ASP A 88 -6.20 -9.79 -1.20
C ASP A 88 -6.45 -9.25 -2.61
N CYS A 89 -5.75 -8.17 -3.00
CA CYS A 89 -5.84 -7.61 -4.34
C CYS A 89 -5.41 -8.60 -5.42
N LEU A 90 -4.25 -9.26 -5.26
CA LEU A 90 -3.75 -10.23 -6.22
C LEU A 90 -4.65 -11.47 -6.31
N CYS A 91 -5.19 -11.94 -5.18
CA CYS A 91 -6.17 -13.03 -5.16
C CYS A 91 -7.44 -12.66 -5.96
N LYS A 92 -8.00 -11.46 -5.75
CA LYS A 92 -9.14 -10.95 -6.54
C LYS A 92 -8.85 -10.83 -8.03
N LYS A 93 -7.58 -10.70 -8.42
CA LYS A 93 -7.13 -10.68 -9.82
C LYS A 93 -6.74 -12.05 -10.38
N GLY A 94 -6.93 -13.13 -9.61
CA GLY A 94 -6.53 -14.48 -10.03
C GLY A 94 -5.01 -14.69 -10.09
N LYS A 95 -4.22 -13.74 -9.57
CA LYS A 95 -2.75 -13.82 -9.49
C LYS A 95 -2.30 -14.56 -8.23
N VAL A 96 -2.88 -15.74 -8.01
CA VAL A 96 -2.69 -16.54 -6.79
C VAL A 96 -1.21 -16.90 -6.57
N GLY A 97 -0.45 -17.15 -7.64
CA GLY A 97 0.99 -17.45 -7.53
C GLY A 97 1.82 -16.26 -7.01
N GLU A 98 1.47 -15.03 -7.37
CA GLU A 98 2.14 -13.83 -6.84
C GLU A 98 1.70 -13.54 -5.40
N ALA A 99 0.40 -13.72 -5.11
CA ALA A 99 -0.14 -13.61 -3.77
C ALA A 99 0.53 -14.60 -2.79
N TYR A 100 0.74 -15.84 -3.23
CA TYR A 100 1.40 -16.88 -2.43
C TYR A 100 2.87 -16.53 -2.15
N LYS A 101 3.61 -16.01 -3.13
CA LYS A 101 5.00 -15.54 -2.91
C LYS A 101 5.07 -14.40 -1.90
N LEU A 102 4.14 -13.44 -1.95
CA LEU A 102 4.07 -12.37 -0.95
C LEU A 102 3.73 -12.90 0.45
N PHE A 103 2.87 -13.92 0.52
CA PHE A 103 2.54 -14.57 1.78
C PHE A 103 3.72 -15.33 2.37
N GLU A 104 4.48 -16.06 1.55
CA GLU A 104 5.74 -16.69 1.98
C GLU A 104 6.75 -15.64 2.44
N LEU A 105 6.88 -14.52 1.70
CA LEU A 105 7.75 -13.42 2.10
C LEU A 105 7.33 -12.83 3.45
N MET A 106 6.02 -12.67 3.70
CA MET A 106 5.49 -12.20 4.98
C MET A 106 5.83 -13.17 6.12
N ILE A 107 5.67 -14.48 5.92
CA ILE A 107 6.02 -15.52 6.92
C ILE A 107 7.53 -15.53 7.22
N LEU A 108 8.35 -15.30 6.19
CA LEU A 108 9.80 -15.26 6.33
C LEU A 108 10.28 -13.98 7.04
N LEU A 109 9.58 -12.86 6.84
CA LEU A 109 9.92 -11.57 7.45
C LEU A 109 9.35 -11.40 8.87
N GLU A 110 8.21 -12.02 9.20
CA GLU A 110 7.60 -11.99 10.53
C GLU A 110 6.97 -13.35 10.92
N LYS A 111 7.26 -13.82 12.15
CA LYS A 111 6.84 -15.12 12.71
C LYS A 111 5.35 -15.24 13.08
N LEU A 112 4.41 -14.77 12.27
CA LEU A 112 2.98 -14.88 12.57
C LEU A 112 2.16 -15.28 11.33
N VAL A 113 1.62 -16.50 11.38
CA VAL A 113 0.57 -16.97 10.45
C VAL A 113 -0.72 -16.21 10.76
N PRO A 114 -1.31 -15.45 9.82
CA PRO A 114 -2.59 -14.78 10.06
C PRO A 114 -3.70 -15.80 10.28
N LYS A 115 -4.44 -15.65 11.40
CA LYS A 115 -5.54 -16.55 11.83
C LYS A 115 -6.74 -16.65 10.85
N TRP A 116 -6.72 -15.93 9.74
CA TRP A 116 -7.83 -15.81 8.78
C TRP A 116 -7.67 -16.65 7.50
N PHE A 117 -6.53 -17.33 7.32
CA PHE A 117 -6.21 -18.10 6.12
C PHE A 117 -7.28 -19.12 5.67
N PRO A 118 -8.07 -19.77 6.55
CA PRO A 118 -9.10 -20.71 6.08
C PRO A 118 -10.32 -20.07 5.44
N LYS A 119 -10.56 -18.75 5.56
CA LYS A 119 -11.82 -18.12 5.12
C LYS A 119 -11.77 -17.45 3.75
N VAL A 120 -10.59 -17.09 3.25
CA VAL A 120 -10.45 -16.36 1.96
C VAL A 120 -10.10 -17.30 0.82
N CYS A 121 -9.29 -18.34 1.08
CA CYS A 121 -8.88 -19.30 0.05
C CYS A 121 -9.90 -20.42 -0.18
N THR A 122 -10.76 -20.74 0.79
CA THR A 122 -11.77 -21.82 0.63
C THR A 122 -12.91 -21.45 -0.32
N SER A 123 -13.14 -20.15 -0.58
CA SER A 123 -14.13 -19.71 -1.57
C SER A 123 -13.65 -19.80 -3.02
N PHE A 124 -12.36 -20.06 -3.27
CA PHE A 124 -11.78 -20.16 -4.63
C PHE A 124 -11.22 -21.54 -4.99
N PHE A 125 -11.21 -22.50 -4.05
CA PHE A 125 -10.78 -23.88 -4.29
C PHE A 125 -11.92 -24.85 -4.60
N ILE A 126 -13.14 -24.35 -4.82
CA ILE A 126 -14.26 -25.13 -5.35
C ILE A 126 -14.70 -24.45 -6.64
N TYR A 127 -14.06 -24.80 -7.75
CA TYR A 127 -14.64 -25.08 -9.07
C TYR A 127 -13.53 -25.44 -10.06
#